data_AF-D8DUY1-F1
#
_entry.id   AF-D8DUY1-F1
#
_cell.length_a   1.000
_cell.length_b   1.000
_cell.length_c   1.000
_cell.angle_alpha   90.00
_cell.angle_beta   90.00
_cell.angle_gamma   90.00
#
_symmetry.space_group_name_H-M   'P 1'
#
loop_
_entity.id
_entity.type
_entity.pdbx_description
1 polymer ?
#
loop_
_entity_poly.entity_id
_entity_poly.type
_entity_poly.pdbx_seq_one_letter_code
_entity_poly.pdbx_strand_id
1 'polypeptide(L)'
;MSYKFNGSSIDYTKTKTITIAEFPIRASYVWGPMGPLFNNALKDKFADHTRLEQVKRNGDLKIEGEITSYTQRNKAVSAEGYSAQTELSMTVNVRFTNNKNHNEDFEKQFTATQSYETTQSLTAVQEELVTQMVNDLVDQIFNATVANW
;
A
#
# COMPACT_ATOMS: atom_id res chain seq x y z
N MET A 1 18.85 30.76 6.10
CA MET A 1 17.99 30.18 5.04
C MET A 1 16.84 29.49 5.74
N SER A 2 15.63 30.03 5.64
CA SER A 2 14.45 29.45 6.27
C SER A 2 13.88 28.36 5.39
N TYR A 3 14.09 27.10 5.78
CA TYR A 3 13.30 26.00 5.26
C TYR A 3 11.87 26.16 5.78
N LYS A 4 10.98 26.67 4.94
CA LYS A 4 9.54 26.61 5.20
C LYS A 4 9.10 25.17 4.98
N PHE A 5 8.97 24.44 6.08
CA PHE A 5 8.11 23.26 6.17
C PHE A 5 6.67 23.76 5.99
N ASN A 6 6.18 23.83 4.75
CA ASN A 6 4.74 23.87 4.53
C ASN A 6 4.26 22.44 4.76
N GLY A 7 4.06 22.09 6.03
CA GLY A 7 3.37 20.88 6.42
C GLY A 7 1.98 20.93 5.81
N SER A 8 1.78 20.12 4.80
CA SER A 8 0.62 20.25 3.97
C SER A 8 -0.46 19.27 4.37
N SER A 9 -1.34 19.80 5.22
CA SER A 9 -2.69 19.29 5.26
C SER A 9 -3.31 19.51 3.88
N ILE A 10 -3.92 18.46 3.31
CA ILE A 10 -4.79 18.56 2.14
C ILE A 10 -5.60 19.87 2.19
N ASP A 11 -5.57 20.68 1.13
CA ASP A 11 -6.37 21.90 1.05
C ASP A 11 -7.84 21.53 0.86
N TYR A 12 -8.52 21.29 1.98
CA TYR A 12 -9.93 20.90 2.01
C TYR A 12 -10.90 21.96 1.47
N THR A 13 -10.42 23.18 1.17
CA THR A 13 -11.24 24.17 0.46
C THR A 13 -11.38 23.82 -1.02
N LYS A 14 -10.38 23.14 -1.60
CA LYS A 14 -10.32 22.76 -3.02
C LYS A 14 -10.56 21.27 -3.24
N THR A 15 -10.08 20.42 -2.34
CA THR A 15 -10.12 18.97 -2.45
C THR A 15 -11.00 18.40 -1.35
N LYS A 16 -12.15 17.86 -1.73
CA LYS A 16 -13.19 17.41 -0.78
C LYS A 16 -13.53 15.94 -0.92
N THR A 17 -13.29 15.37 -2.10
CA THR A 17 -13.76 14.03 -2.42
C THR A 17 -12.63 13.14 -2.92
N ILE A 18 -12.75 11.84 -2.67
CA ILE A 18 -11.82 10.82 -3.18
C ILE A 18 -12.58 9.65 -3.78
N THR A 19 -12.09 9.15 -4.91
CA THR A 19 -12.51 7.88 -5.48
C THR A 19 -11.40 6.85 -5.27
N ILE A 20 -11.66 5.84 -4.45
CA ILE A 20 -10.77 4.69 -4.27
C ILE A 20 -11.37 3.52 -5.03
N ALA A 21 -10.76 3.17 -6.16
CA ALA A 21 -11.15 2.01 -6.96
C ALA A 21 -10.73 0.71 -6.27
N GLU A 22 -11.36 -0.39 -6.66
CA GLU A 22 -10.94 -1.71 -6.22
C GLU A 22 -9.61 -2.09 -6.89
N PHE A 23 -8.71 -2.66 -6.09
CA PHE A 23 -7.42 -3.19 -6.53
C PHE A 23 -7.56 -4.69 -6.80
N PRO A 24 -7.75 -5.12 -8.06
CA PRO A 24 -7.78 -6.53 -8.40
C PRO A 24 -6.39 -7.16 -8.23
N ILE A 25 -6.40 -8.47 -8.02
CA ILE A 25 -5.17 -9.27 -8.01
C ILE A 25 -4.82 -9.63 -9.46
N ARG A 26 -3.62 -9.24 -9.89
CA ARG A 26 -3.03 -9.57 -11.20
C ARG A 26 -1.76 -10.43 -11.09
N ALA A 27 -1.38 -10.81 -9.86
CA ALA A 27 -0.27 -11.71 -9.59
C ALA A 27 -0.55 -13.14 -10.08
N SER A 28 0.50 -13.84 -10.55
CA SER A 28 0.39 -15.25 -10.99
C SER A 28 0.17 -16.23 -9.84
N TYR A 29 0.70 -15.91 -8.66
CA TYR A 29 0.46 -16.63 -7.41
C TYR A 29 -0.25 -15.71 -6.43
N VAL A 30 -1.23 -16.25 -5.71
CA VAL A 30 -2.13 -15.45 -4.88
C VAL A 30 -2.56 -16.20 -3.63
N TRP A 31 -2.65 -15.46 -2.53
CA TRP A 31 -3.46 -15.83 -1.38
C TRP A 31 -4.76 -15.04 -1.42
N GLY A 32 -5.88 -15.69 -1.74
CA GLY A 32 -7.16 -15.03 -2.06
C GLY A 32 -7.60 -13.91 -1.09
N PRO A 33 -7.49 -14.09 0.24
CA PRO A 33 -7.86 -13.06 1.21
C PRO A 33 -7.05 -11.75 1.11
N MET A 34 -5.87 -11.74 0.48
CA MET A 34 -5.03 -10.53 0.38
C MET A 34 -5.71 -9.38 -0.38
N GLY A 35 -6.55 -9.68 -1.36
CA GLY A 35 -7.26 -8.67 -2.14
C GLY A 35 -8.25 -7.88 -1.28
N PRO A 36 -9.25 -8.54 -0.66
CA PRO A 36 -10.17 -7.88 0.27
C PRO A 36 -9.46 -7.18 1.44
N LEU A 37 -8.42 -7.80 2.03
CA LEU A 37 -7.63 -7.19 3.10
C LEU A 37 -7.02 -5.86 2.68
N PHE A 38 -6.32 -5.83 1.54
CA PHE A 38 -5.71 -4.62 1.01
C PHE A 38 -6.75 -3.53 0.70
N ASN A 39 -7.84 -3.91 0.03
CA ASN A 39 -8.88 -2.96 -0.37
C ASN A 39 -9.60 -2.33 0.84
N ASN A 40 -9.85 -3.11 1.90
CA ASN A 40 -10.47 -2.60 3.11
C ASN A 40 -9.49 -1.71 3.87
N ALA A 41 -8.27 -2.17 4.11
CA ALA A 41 -7.25 -1.39 4.82
C ALA A 41 -6.94 -0.06 4.14
N LEU A 42 -6.88 -0.03 2.81
CA LEU A 42 -6.68 1.22 2.05
C LEU A 42 -7.86 2.18 2.24
N LYS A 43 -9.10 1.70 2.16
CA LYS A 43 -10.28 2.55 2.37
C LYS A 43 -10.33 3.10 3.80
N ASP A 44 -10.11 2.22 4.77
CA ASP A 44 -10.11 2.57 6.20
C ASP A 44 -9.03 3.64 6.48
N LYS A 45 -7.81 3.48 5.94
CA LYS A 45 -6.73 4.46 6.10
C LYS A 45 -7.13 5.86 5.64
N PHE A 46 -7.75 6.00 4.46
CA PHE A 46 -8.18 7.31 3.97
C PHE A 46 -9.38 7.87 4.75
N ALA A 47 -10.30 7.02 5.17
CA ALA A 47 -11.44 7.42 5.99
C ALA A 47 -11.00 7.93 7.38
N ASP A 48 -10.02 7.27 8.00
CA ASP A 48 -9.56 7.58 9.36
C ASP A 48 -8.60 8.78 9.41
N HIS A 49 -7.79 8.97 8.36
CA HIS A 49 -6.71 9.97 8.35
C HIS A 49 -6.97 11.20 7.48
N THR A 50 -8.13 11.30 6.81
CA THR A 50 -8.50 12.47 6.01
C THR A 50 -9.92 12.93 6.29
N ARG A 51 -10.27 14.14 5.82
CA ARG A 51 -11.66 14.62 5.79
C ARG A 51 -12.32 14.46 4.42
N LEU A 52 -11.73 13.63 3.55
CA LEU A 52 -12.24 13.44 2.20
C LEU A 52 -13.49 12.57 2.22
N GLU A 53 -14.52 13.01 1.53
CA GLU A 53 -15.72 12.20 1.29
C GLU A 53 -15.45 11.17 0.18
N GLN A 54 -15.65 9.89 0.48
CA GLN A 54 -15.48 8.85 -0.54
C GLN A 54 -16.67 8.85 -1.51
N VAL A 55 -16.40 9.07 -2.79
CA VAL A 55 -17.40 9.07 -3.88
C VAL A 55 -17.10 8.00 -4.91
N LYS A 56 -18.15 7.42 -5.50
CA LYS A 56 -18.02 6.30 -6.45
C LYS A 56 -17.30 6.67 -7.75
N ARG A 57 -17.43 7.93 -8.20
CA ARG A 57 -16.87 8.44 -9.46
C ARG A 57 -16.59 9.93 -9.34
N ASN A 58 -15.70 10.43 -10.19
CA ASN A 58 -15.38 11.85 -10.34
C ASN A 58 -14.95 12.54 -9.03
N GLY A 59 -14.27 11.82 -8.14
CA GLY A 59 -13.63 12.41 -6.97
C GLY A 59 -12.55 13.42 -7.36
N ASP A 60 -12.31 14.40 -6.49
CA ASP A 60 -11.22 15.36 -6.67
C ASP A 60 -9.87 14.65 -6.70
N LEU A 61 -9.73 13.60 -5.88
CA LEU A 61 -8.64 12.63 -5.95
C LEU A 61 -9.15 11.28 -6.45
N LYS A 62 -8.26 10.53 -7.12
CA LYS A 62 -8.53 9.16 -7.55
C LYS A 62 -7.32 8.27 -7.23
N ILE A 63 -7.58 7.12 -6.64
CA ILE A 63 -6.60 6.05 -6.41
C ILE A 63 -7.11 4.78 -7.09
N GLU A 64 -6.29 4.19 -7.93
CA GLU A 64 -6.57 2.91 -8.59
C GLU A 64 -5.27 2.13 -8.82
N GLY A 65 -5.37 0.84 -9.15
CA GLY A 65 -4.18 0.02 -9.32
C GLY A 65 -4.47 -1.47 -9.28
N GLU A 66 -3.42 -2.26 -9.04
CA GLU A 66 -3.50 -3.71 -8.96
C GLU A 66 -2.41 -4.29 -8.04
N ILE A 67 -2.73 -5.42 -7.40
CA ILE A 67 -1.72 -6.23 -6.70
C ILE A 67 -1.01 -7.07 -7.78
N THR A 68 0.24 -6.71 -8.08
CA THR A 68 0.99 -7.26 -9.23
C THR A 68 1.84 -8.47 -8.86
N SER A 69 2.23 -8.62 -7.60
CA SER A 69 3.09 -9.72 -7.17
C SER A 69 2.81 -10.16 -5.74
N TYR A 70 2.90 -11.46 -5.52
CA TYR A 70 2.99 -12.10 -4.20
C TYR A 70 3.95 -13.29 -4.32
N THR A 71 5.13 -13.18 -3.72
CA THR A 71 6.22 -14.15 -3.91
C THR A 71 6.83 -14.57 -2.59
N GLN A 72 7.30 -15.81 -2.55
CA GLN A 72 8.08 -16.38 -1.46
C GLN A 72 9.50 -16.67 -1.95
N ARG A 73 10.52 -16.26 -1.21
CA ARG A 73 11.92 -16.57 -1.50
C ARG A 73 12.68 -17.01 -0.25
N ASN A 74 13.56 -18.00 -0.40
CA ASN A 74 14.47 -18.37 0.68
C ASN A 74 15.55 -17.28 0.83
N LYS A 75 15.78 -16.84 2.05
CA LYS A 75 16.86 -15.92 2.41
C LYS A 75 18.00 -16.75 2.99
N ALA A 76 19.13 -16.77 2.29
CA ALA A 76 20.27 -17.59 2.67
C ALA A 76 20.88 -17.13 4.01
N VAL A 77 21.37 -18.10 4.77
CA VAL A 77 21.96 -17.96 6.11
C VAL A 77 23.34 -17.30 6.01
N SER A 78 23.57 -16.23 6.78
CA SER A 78 24.93 -15.72 7.06
C SER A 78 25.69 -16.77 7.88
N ALA A 79 27.00 -16.91 7.64
CA ALA A 79 27.89 -17.91 8.28
C ALA A 79 27.98 -17.84 9.82
N GLU A 80 27.25 -16.94 10.47
CA GLU A 80 27.30 -16.64 11.90
C GLU A 80 26.22 -17.36 12.74
N GLY A 81 25.47 -18.31 12.17
CA GLY A 81 24.64 -19.24 12.95
C GLY A 81 23.18 -18.83 13.17
N TYR A 82 22.62 -17.97 12.31
CA TYR A 82 21.18 -17.72 12.28
C TYR A 82 20.43 -18.86 11.56
N SER A 83 19.19 -19.11 11.95
CA SER A 83 18.29 -20.06 11.28
C SER A 83 17.93 -19.57 9.87
N ALA A 84 17.66 -20.52 8.96
CA ALA A 84 17.23 -20.19 7.61
C ALA A 84 15.88 -19.45 7.66
N GLN A 85 15.76 -18.39 6.87
CA GLN A 85 14.56 -17.57 6.80
C GLN A 85 13.92 -17.66 5.42
N THR A 86 12.61 -17.54 5.40
CA THR A 86 11.84 -17.33 4.18
C THR A 86 11.27 -15.92 4.20
N GLU A 87 11.37 -15.22 3.07
CA GLU A 87 10.81 -13.89 2.90
C GLU A 87 9.59 -13.95 1.97
N LEU A 88 8.48 -13.38 2.43
CA LEU A 88 7.33 -13.03 1.62
C LEU A 88 7.47 -11.61 1.12
N SER A 89 7.07 -11.38 -0.12
CA SER A 89 7.05 -10.06 -0.74
C SER A 89 5.71 -9.86 -1.44
N MET A 90 5.10 -8.70 -1.24
CA MET A 90 3.90 -8.26 -1.93
C MET A 90 4.19 -6.94 -2.65
N THR A 91 3.81 -6.84 -3.93
CA THR A 91 3.96 -5.62 -4.72
C THR A 91 2.61 -5.16 -5.26
N VAL A 92 2.36 -3.86 -5.15
CA VAL A 92 1.15 -3.19 -5.62
C VAL A 92 1.56 -2.06 -6.56
N ASN A 93 0.98 -2.04 -7.76
CA ASN A 93 1.08 -0.89 -8.65
C ASN A 93 -0.07 0.06 -8.36
N VAL A 94 0.22 1.35 -8.19
CA VAL A 94 -0.74 2.38 -7.82
C VAL A 94 -0.65 3.55 -8.78
N ARG A 95 -1.81 3.96 -9.28
CA ARG A 95 -2.04 5.18 -10.04
C ARG A 95 -2.83 6.14 -9.18
N PHE A 96 -2.26 7.30 -8.94
CA PHE A 96 -2.89 8.41 -8.25
C PHE A 96 -3.11 9.57 -9.22
N THR A 97 -4.32 10.14 -9.19
CA THR A 97 -4.70 11.32 -9.95
C THR A 97 -5.26 12.38 -9.02
N ASN A 98 -4.69 13.58 -9.07
CA ASN A 98 -5.23 14.78 -8.45
C ASN A 98 -5.87 15.65 -9.53
N ASN A 99 -7.20 15.59 -9.66
CA ASN A 99 -7.96 16.37 -10.64
C ASN A 99 -7.93 17.88 -10.38
N LYS A 100 -7.34 18.34 -9.26
CA LYS A 100 -7.08 19.77 -8.98
C LYS A 100 -5.68 20.21 -9.38
N ASN A 101 -4.71 19.28 -9.41
CA ASN A 101 -3.34 19.55 -9.78
C ASN A 101 -2.66 18.29 -10.36
N HIS A 102 -2.76 18.12 -11.67
CA HIS A 102 -2.18 16.95 -12.35
C HIS A 102 -0.64 16.88 -12.28
N ASN A 103 0.06 17.91 -11.80
CA ASN A 103 1.50 17.82 -11.53
C ASN A 103 1.83 16.87 -10.36
N GLU A 104 0.84 16.55 -9.53
CA GLU A 104 0.96 15.62 -8.41
C GLU A 104 0.57 14.18 -8.78
N ASP A 105 0.09 13.97 -10.00
CA ASP A 105 -0.24 12.63 -10.50
C ASP A 105 1.01 11.74 -10.49
N PHE A 106 0.81 10.46 -10.17
CA PHE A 106 1.90 9.49 -10.27
C PHE A 106 1.37 8.08 -10.55
N GLU A 107 2.24 7.28 -11.17
CA GLU A 107 2.14 5.84 -11.19
C GLU A 107 3.42 5.25 -10.57
N LYS A 108 3.27 4.47 -9.50
CA LYS A 108 4.39 3.92 -8.73
C LYS A 108 4.07 2.53 -8.21
N GLN A 109 5.12 1.72 -8.08
CA GLN A 109 5.04 0.43 -7.41
C GLN A 109 5.51 0.57 -5.96
N PHE A 110 4.77 -0.09 -5.07
CA PHE A 110 5.09 -0.21 -3.66
C PHE A 110 5.28 -1.68 -3.34
N THR A 111 6.30 -1.98 -2.54
CA THR A 111 6.61 -3.35 -2.11
C THR A 111 6.76 -3.39 -0.61
N ALA A 112 6.15 -4.38 0.02
CA ALA A 112 6.40 -4.73 1.41
C ALA A 112 6.90 -6.17 1.50
N THR A 113 7.74 -6.42 2.49
CA THR A 113 8.34 -7.73 2.73
C THR A 113 8.27 -8.10 4.19
N GLN A 114 7.99 -9.36 4.48
CA GLN A 114 8.05 -9.91 5.83
C GLN A 114 8.81 -11.24 5.81
N SER A 115 9.55 -11.54 6.87
CA SER A 115 10.36 -12.77 6.97
C SER A 115 9.88 -13.66 8.11
N TYR A 116 10.00 -14.97 7.93
CA TYR A 116 9.69 -15.96 8.96
C TYR A 116 10.71 -17.10 8.96
N GLU A 117 10.85 -17.74 10.11
CA GLU A 117 11.76 -18.88 10.29
C GLU A 117 11.30 -20.10 9.49
N THR A 118 12.21 -20.79 8.80
CA THR A 118 11.86 -21.97 7.98
C THR A 118 11.33 -23.16 8.79
N THR A 119 11.43 -23.12 10.11
CA THR A 119 10.81 -24.10 11.02
C THR A 119 9.29 -23.95 11.08
N GLN A 120 8.74 -22.79 10.69
CA GLN A 120 7.31 -22.54 10.62
C GLN A 120 6.80 -22.82 9.20
N SER A 121 5.58 -23.34 9.07
CA SER A 121 4.93 -23.50 7.78
C SER A 121 4.31 -22.17 7.33
N LEU A 122 4.31 -21.89 6.02
CA LEU A 122 3.68 -20.68 5.47
C LEU A 122 2.23 -20.56 5.96
N THR A 123 1.45 -21.63 5.90
CA THR A 123 0.04 -21.64 6.28
C THR A 123 -0.22 -21.20 7.73
N ALA A 124 0.75 -21.40 8.63
CA ALA A 124 0.62 -21.02 10.04
C ALA A 124 0.82 -19.51 10.27
N VAL A 125 1.62 -18.85 9.42
CA VAL A 125 2.02 -17.45 9.61
C VAL A 125 1.48 -16.51 8.53
N GLN A 126 0.94 -17.05 7.43
CA GLN A 126 0.62 -16.30 6.22
C GLN A 126 -0.33 -15.13 6.46
N GLU A 127 -1.41 -15.33 7.23
CA GLU A 127 -2.39 -14.28 7.49
C GLU A 127 -1.79 -13.10 8.26
N GLU A 128 -1.00 -13.39 9.30
CA GLU A 128 -0.32 -12.37 10.10
C GLU A 128 0.66 -11.57 9.24
N LEU A 129 1.55 -12.26 8.50
CA LEU A 129 2.58 -11.62 7.68
C LEU A 129 1.97 -10.81 6.53
N VAL A 130 0.90 -11.31 5.90
CA VAL A 130 0.19 -10.57 4.85
C VAL A 130 -0.50 -9.35 5.43
N THR A 131 -1.12 -9.46 6.61
CA THR A 131 -1.74 -8.30 7.27
C THR A 131 -0.71 -7.21 7.57
N GLN A 132 0.48 -7.58 8.07
CA GLN A 132 1.58 -6.64 8.28
C GLN A 132 2.03 -5.99 6.97
N MET A 133 2.28 -6.77 5.90
CA MET A 133 2.65 -6.22 4.59
C MET A 133 1.58 -5.29 4.01
N VAL A 134 0.30 -5.62 4.18
CA VAL A 134 -0.82 -4.77 3.73
C VAL A 134 -0.80 -3.43 4.45
N ASN A 135 -0.62 -3.42 5.77
CA ASN A 135 -0.52 -2.18 6.55
C ASN A 135 0.68 -1.34 6.08
N ASP A 136 1.86 -1.96 5.90
CA ASP A 136 3.06 -1.27 5.42
C ASP A 136 2.86 -0.66 4.03
N LEU A 137 2.21 -1.39 3.11
CA LEU A 137 1.88 -0.91 1.76
C LEU A 137 0.90 0.27 1.83
N VAL A 138 -0.17 0.15 2.62
CA VAL A 138 -1.19 1.19 2.76
C VAL A 138 -0.58 2.47 3.34
N ASP A 139 0.32 2.36 4.33
CA ASP A 139 1.03 3.50 4.89
C ASP A 139 1.96 4.16 3.86
N GLN A 140 2.72 3.38 3.09
CA GLN A 140 3.56 3.91 2.02
C GLN A 140 2.74 4.63 0.94
N ILE A 141 1.63 4.05 0.52
CA ILE A 141 0.72 4.62 -0.49
C ILE A 141 0.11 5.92 0.05
N PHE A 142 -0.43 5.88 1.27
CA PHE A 142 -1.00 7.06 1.91
C PHE A 142 0.03 8.19 1.96
N ASN A 143 1.22 7.91 2.48
CA ASN A 143 2.31 8.88 2.54
C ASN A 143 2.67 9.43 1.16
N ALA A 144 2.76 8.59 0.12
CA ALA A 144 3.04 9.06 -1.23
C ALA A 144 1.93 9.95 -1.80
N THR A 145 0.67 9.71 -1.45
CA THR A 145 -0.46 10.56 -1.88
C THR A 145 -0.55 11.88 -1.12
N VAL A 146 -0.11 11.93 0.15
CA VAL A 146 -0.22 13.12 0.99
C VAL A 146 1.09 13.91 1.14
N ALA A 147 2.24 13.36 0.77
CA ALA A 147 3.55 14.00 0.93
C ALA A 147 3.79 15.20 -0.02
N ASN A 148 3.00 15.33 -1.08
CA ASN A 148 3.15 16.38 -2.09
C ASN A 148 2.23 17.59 -1.90
N TRP A 149 1.42 17.62 -0.84
CA TRP A 149 0.50 18.73 -0.62
C TRP A 149 1.27 20.01 -0.24
#